data_AF-A0AAW2L6A4-F1
#
_entry.id   AF-A0AAW2L6A4-F1
#
_cell.length_a   1.000
_cell.length_b   1.000
_cell.length_c   1.000
_cell.angle_alpha   90.00
_cell.angle_beta   90.00
_cell.angle_gamma   90.00
#
_symmetry.space_group_name_H-M   'P 1'
#
loop_
_entity.id
_entity.type
_entity.pdbx_description
1 polymer ?
#
loop_
_entity_poly.entity_id
_entity_poly.type
_entity_poly.pdbx_seq_one_letter_code
_entity_poly.pdbx_strand_id
1 'polypeptide(L)'
;MFNTAALEVPSATQEVKASAFSQGLLNGKFFKSLTKKPVSKFDALLARATKFINMEDAQAAKKESRGENRKYTEGGPLLKKP
;
A
#
# COMPACT_ATOMS: atom_id res chain seq x y z
N MET A 1 -38.85 -19.53 -4.12
CA MET A 1 -37.85 -20.17 -3.24
C MET A 1 -36.48 -19.69 -3.66
N PHE A 2 -35.74 -19.06 -2.74
CA PHE A 2 -34.38 -18.60 -2.99
C PHE A 2 -33.43 -19.72 -2.52
N ASN A 3 -32.78 -20.40 -3.45
CA ASN A 3 -31.92 -21.54 -3.15
C ASN A 3 -30.55 -21.01 -2.71
N THR A 4 -30.22 -21.13 -1.42
CA THR A 4 -28.93 -20.71 -0.85
C THR A 4 -27.74 -21.47 -1.46
N ALA A 5 -27.95 -22.69 -1.97
CA ALA A 5 -26.92 -23.44 -2.70
C ALA A 5 -26.57 -22.83 -4.08
N ALA A 6 -27.43 -21.99 -4.65
CA ALA A 6 -27.15 -21.26 -5.89
C ALA A 6 -26.37 -19.95 -5.65
N LEU A 7 -26.24 -19.52 -4.39
CA LEU A 7 -25.45 -18.36 -3.98
C LEU A 7 -24.05 -18.72 -3.48
N GLU A 8 -23.79 -19.98 -3.15
CA GLU A 8 -22.43 -20.45 -2.91
C GLU A 8 -21.70 -20.44 -4.26
N VAL A 9 -21.08 -19.30 -4.57
CA VAL A 9 -20.04 -19.24 -5.58
C VAL A 9 -19.06 -20.35 -5.20
N PRO A 10 -18.89 -21.40 -6.02
CA PRO A 10 -18.00 -22.50 -5.70
C PRO A 10 -16.66 -21.88 -5.32
N SER A 11 -16.26 -22.08 -4.06
CA SER A 11 -15.20 -21.33 -3.38
C SER A 11 -14.14 -20.89 -4.37
N ALA A 12 -14.12 -19.59 -4.71
CA ALA A 12 -13.28 -19.10 -5.80
C ALA A 12 -11.85 -19.58 -5.55
N THR A 13 -11.24 -20.21 -6.56
CA THR A 13 -9.89 -20.78 -6.41
C THR A 13 -8.93 -19.65 -6.05
N GLN A 14 -7.82 -20.02 -5.40
CA GLN A 14 -6.80 -19.06 -4.98
C GLN A 14 -6.29 -18.22 -6.17
N GLU A 15 -6.22 -18.81 -7.37
CA GLU A 15 -5.85 -18.08 -8.59
C GLU A 15 -6.93 -17.06 -9.01
N VAL A 16 -8.22 -17.44 -8.96
CA VAL A 16 -9.32 -16.53 -9.31
C VAL A 16 -9.36 -15.34 -8.36
N LYS A 17 -9.18 -15.57 -7.05
CA LYS A 17 -9.09 -14.50 -6.04
C LYS A 17 -7.93 -13.56 -6.30
N ALA A 18 -6.73 -14.10 -6.59
CA ALA A 18 -5.54 -13.31 -6.88
C ALA A 18 -5.69 -12.49 -8.18
N SER A 19 -6.31 -13.09 -9.20
CA SER A 19 -6.58 -12.43 -10.49
C SER A 19 -7.59 -11.29 -10.34
N ALA A 20 -8.74 -11.56 -9.71
CA ALA A 20 -9.77 -10.55 -9.47
C ALA A 20 -9.24 -9.38 -8.64
N PHE A 21 -8.47 -9.67 -7.59
CA PHE A 21 -7.80 -8.64 -6.79
C PHE A 21 -6.87 -7.79 -7.64
N SER A 22 -6.03 -8.42 -8.47
CA SER A 22 -5.06 -7.71 -9.32
C SER A 22 -5.74 -6.84 -10.39
N GLN A 23 -6.87 -7.29 -10.95
CA GLN A 23 -7.66 -6.54 -11.92
C GLN A 23 -8.36 -5.32 -11.31
N GLY A 24 -8.72 -5.38 -10.03
CA GLY A 24 -9.32 -4.26 -9.30
C GLY A 24 -8.33 -3.18 -8.83
N LEU A 25 -7.01 -3.39 -9.02
CA LEU A 25 -6.00 -2.44 -8.57
C LEU A 25 -5.89 -1.24 -9.50
N LEU A 26 -5.80 -0.05 -8.90
CA LEU A 26 -5.42 1.15 -9.63
C LEU A 26 -3.98 1.03 -10.16
N ASN A 27 -3.74 1.66 -11.31
CA ASN A 27 -2.42 1.71 -11.94
C ASN A 27 -1.41 2.48 -11.06
N GLY A 28 -0.73 1.75 -10.19
CA GLY A 28 0.20 2.29 -9.20
C GLY A 28 1.51 1.51 -9.08
N LYS A 29 2.37 1.95 -8.17
CA LYS A 29 3.66 1.29 -7.88
C LYS A 29 3.48 -0.16 -7.43
N PHE A 30 2.44 -0.44 -6.64
CA PHE A 30 2.11 -1.79 -6.21
C PHE A 30 1.72 -2.69 -7.38
N PHE A 31 0.79 -2.24 -8.24
CA PHE A 31 0.38 -2.94 -9.46
C PHE A 31 1.58 -3.23 -10.38
N LYS A 32 2.42 -2.22 -10.65
CA LYS A 32 3.68 -2.40 -11.42
C LYS A 32 4.63 -3.42 -10.80
N SER A 33 4.60 -3.59 -9.48
CA SER A 33 5.41 -4.59 -8.78
C SER A 33 4.83 -6.01 -8.97
N LEU A 34 3.51 -6.15 -9.04
CA LEU A 34 2.83 -7.41 -9.33
C LEU A 34 3.02 -7.85 -10.78
N THR A 35 2.96 -6.92 -11.75
CA THR A 35 3.19 -7.27 -13.17
C THR A 35 4.61 -7.76 -13.42
N LYS A 36 5.61 -7.22 -12.71
CA LYS A 36 7.01 -7.67 -12.78
C LYS A 36 7.26 -9.01 -12.11
N LYS A 37 6.54 -9.29 -11.02
CA LYS A 37 6.65 -10.54 -10.23
C LYS A 37 5.25 -10.99 -9.85
N PRO A 38 4.57 -11.75 -10.72
CA PRO A 38 3.21 -12.20 -10.46
C PRO A 38 3.19 -13.14 -9.26
N VAL A 39 2.08 -13.13 -8.53
CA VAL A 39 1.87 -13.97 -7.34
C VAL A 39 0.58 -14.76 -7.57
N SER A 40 0.69 -16.09 -7.57
CA SER A 40 -0.43 -16.99 -7.85
C SER A 40 -1.27 -17.33 -6.62
N LYS A 41 -0.69 -17.23 -5.43
CA LYS A 41 -1.37 -17.52 -4.15
C LYS A 41 -1.90 -16.24 -3.52
N PHE A 42 -3.18 -16.24 -3.14
CA PHE A 42 -3.82 -15.06 -2.56
C PHE A 42 -3.16 -14.63 -1.25
N ASP A 43 -2.79 -15.56 -0.37
CA ASP A 43 -2.16 -15.21 0.92
C ASP A 43 -0.81 -14.50 0.73
N ALA A 44 -0.02 -14.93 -0.26
CA ALA A 44 1.23 -14.29 -0.61
C ALA A 44 1.01 -12.89 -1.23
N LEU A 45 -0.10 -12.72 -1.96
CA LEU A 45 -0.51 -11.44 -2.52
C LEU A 45 -0.90 -10.45 -1.40
N LEU A 46 -1.68 -10.91 -0.41
CA LEU A 46 -2.06 -10.13 0.75
C LEU A 46 -0.84 -9.73 1.59
N ALA A 47 0.06 -10.66 1.90
CA ALA A 47 1.28 -10.37 2.65
C ALA A 47 2.13 -9.29 1.97
N ARG A 48 2.21 -9.33 0.63
CA ARG A 48 2.92 -8.32 -0.16
C ARG A 48 2.21 -6.97 -0.17
N ALA A 49 0.87 -6.96 -0.23
CA ALA A 49 0.07 -5.75 -0.13
C ALA A 49 0.30 -5.05 1.22
N THR A 50 0.20 -5.79 2.33
CA THR A 50 0.47 -5.28 3.68
C THR A 50 1.88 -4.71 3.79
N LYS A 51 2.89 -5.42 3.28
CA LYS A 51 4.28 -4.91 3.28
C LYS A 51 4.41 -3.62 2.48
N PHE A 52 3.68 -3.49 1.37
CA PHE A 52 3.73 -2.29 0.54
C PHE A 52 3.11 -1.08 1.25
N ILE A 53 1.94 -1.25 1.88
CA ILE A 53 1.29 -0.21 2.70
C ILE A 53 2.22 0.26 3.81
N ASN A 54 2.77 -0.68 4.59
CA ASN A 54 3.70 -0.35 5.69
C ASN A 54 4.94 0.42 5.19
N MET A 55 5.43 0.11 3.99
CA MET A 55 6.57 0.79 3.38
C MET A 55 6.22 2.20 2.89
N GLU A 56 5.01 2.41 2.36
CA GLU A 56 4.52 3.74 1.97
C GLU A 56 4.28 4.61 3.20
N ASP A 57 3.65 4.08 4.25
CA ASP A 57 3.42 4.79 5.51
C ASP A 57 4.74 5.17 6.19
N ALA A 58 5.71 4.25 6.26
CA ALA A 58 7.02 4.54 6.81
C ALA A 58 7.78 5.63 6.01
N GLN A 59 7.58 5.68 4.68
CA GLN A 59 8.14 6.75 3.86
C GLN A 59 7.42 8.08 4.08
N ALA A 60 6.10 8.07 4.28
CA ALA A 60 5.31 9.25 4.59
C ALA A 60 5.75 9.86 5.93
N ALA A 61 5.85 9.05 6.99
CA ALA A 61 6.32 9.48 8.31
C ALA A 61 7.75 10.06 8.28
N LYS A 62 8.64 9.49 7.46
CA LYS A 62 9.99 10.04 7.25
C LYS A 62 9.99 11.39 6.52
N LYS A 63 9.03 11.63 5.63
CA LYS A 63 8.90 12.92 4.94
C LYS A 63 8.33 13.98 5.87
N GLU A 64 7.36 13.62 6.69
CA GLU A 64 6.73 14.51 7.69
C GLU A 64 7.75 14.98 8.74
N SER A 65 8.48 14.06 9.36
CA SER A 65 9.58 14.40 10.29
C SER A 65 10.70 15.24 9.67
N ARG A 66 10.98 15.10 8.37
CA ARG A 66 11.91 15.97 7.62
C ARG A 66 11.30 17.34 7.23
N GLY A 67 9.98 17.46 7.23
CA GLY A 67 9.26 18.70 7.01
C GLY A 67 9.17 19.56 8.27
N GLU A 68 8.97 18.94 9.43
CA GLU A 68 8.96 19.62 10.72
C GLU A 68 10.33 20.21 11.09
N ASN A 69 11.42 19.48 10.85
CA ASN A 69 12.78 20.00 11.09
C ASN A 69 13.16 21.24 10.25
N ARG A 70 12.46 21.49 9.14
CA ARG A 70 12.68 22.69 8.31
C ARG A 70 11.91 23.92 8.80
N LYS A 71 10.91 23.76 9.67
CA LYS A 71 10.15 24.90 10.23
C LYS A 71 10.83 25.57 11.44
N TYR A 72 11.86 24.95 12.00
CA TYR A 72 12.60 25.48 13.17
C TYR A 72 13.89 26.24 12.82
N THR A 73 14.22 26.44 11.54
CA THR A 73 15.46 27.13 11.12
C THR A 73 15.26 28.50 10.44
N GLU A 74 14.03 29.00 10.30
CA GLU A 74 13.74 30.28 9.62
C GLU A 74 13.08 31.37 10.51
N GLY A 75 13.40 31.42 11.80
CA GLY A 75 13.02 32.54 12.68
C GLY A 75 14.14 32.89 13.68
N GLY A 76 14.86 34.00 13.44
CA GLY A 76 16.06 34.45 14.19
C GLY A 76 15.83 34.86 15.67
N PRO A 77 16.87 35.39 16.37
CA PRO A 77 17.27 36.78 16.11
C PRO A 77 18.77 37.09 16.13
N LEU A 78 19.07 38.21 15.45
CA LEU A 78 20.27 39.05 15.56
C LEU A 78 20.67 39.29 17.02
N LEU A 79 21.93 39.04 17.36
CA LEU A 79 22.64 39.74 18.44
C LEU A 79 24.15 39.59 18.19
N LYS A 80 24.74 40.62 17.57
CA LYS A 80 26.18 40.88 17.65
C LYS A 80 26.54 41.12 19.11
N LYS A 81 27.71 40.64 19.54
CA LYS A 81 28.33 41.15 20.77
C LYS A 81 29.74 41.67 20.47
N PRO A 82 30.15 42.76 21.13
CA PRO A 82 31.46 43.41 20.95
C PRO A 82 32.60 42.57 21.53
#